data_AF-A0A399IR18-F1
#
_entry.id   AF-A0A399IR18-F1
#
_cell.length_a   1.000
_cell.length_b   1.000
_cell.length_c   1.000
_cell.angle_alpha   90.00
_cell.angle_beta   90.00
_cell.angle_gamma   90.00
#
_symmetry.space_group_name_H-M   'P 1'
#
loop_
_entity.id
_entity.type
_entity.pdbx_description
1 polymer ?
#
loop_
_entity_poly.entity_id
_entity_poly.type
_entity_poly.pdbx_seq_one_letter_code
_entity_poly.pdbx_strand_id
1 'polypeptide(L)'
;MKNNSIKVIFFDAGGVLFYEKVSPQDKLKKILNSRGINKDLIERALEKSSQEVNTYFRQGIEPKNWNDEKRLWKIVYNTVACEVDSTNPYLADELFMLTQFSSYYKLYPEVKSILKNLADNYT
;
A
#
# COMPACT_ATOMS: atom_id res chain seq x y z
N MET A 1 -7.11 25.39 29.59
CA MET A 1 -5.72 25.62 30.07
C MET A 1 -4.81 24.87 29.13
N LYS A 2 -3.76 25.51 28.60
CA LYS A 2 -2.79 24.81 27.74
C LYS A 2 -2.03 23.77 28.55
N ASN A 3 -1.84 22.57 28.00
CA ASN A 3 -1.13 21.50 28.70
C ASN A 3 0.37 21.61 28.40
N ASN A 4 1.09 22.34 29.24
CA ASN A 4 2.52 22.65 29.03
C ASN A 4 3.47 21.46 29.30
N SER A 5 2.94 20.28 29.65
CA SER A 5 3.76 19.09 29.92
C SER A 5 4.15 18.33 28.64
N ILE A 6 3.27 18.32 27.63
CA ILE A 6 3.49 17.65 26.35
C ILE A 6 3.88 18.70 25.32
N LYS A 7 5.13 18.62 24.85
CA LYS A 7 5.71 19.59 23.91
C LYS A 7 5.53 19.21 22.44
N VAL A 8 5.42 17.91 22.15
CA VAL A 8 5.37 17.39 20.78
C VAL A 8 4.46 16.18 20.71
N ILE A 9 3.64 16.12 19.67
CA ILE A 9 2.80 14.98 19.33
C ILE A 9 3.17 14.53 17.92
N PHE A 10 3.50 13.26 17.75
CA PHE A 10 3.80 12.66 16.46
C PHE A 10 2.62 11.83 15.97
N PHE A 11 2.39 11.85 14.66
CA PHE A 11 1.37 11.05 14.00
C PHE A 11 2.03 10.25 12.88
N ASP A 12 1.71 8.96 12.81
CA ASP A 12 1.90 8.22 11.57
C ASP A 12 0.91 8.74 10.52
N ALA A 13 1.26 8.64 9.24
CA ALA A 13 0.36 8.98 8.16
C ALA A 13 -0.63 7.83 7.89
N GLY A 14 -0.11 6.65 7.53
CA GLY A 14 -0.93 5.50 7.16
C GLY A 14 -1.59 4.87 8.38
N GLY A 15 -2.88 4.55 8.30
CA GLY A 15 -3.63 3.92 9.39
C GLY A 15 -3.94 4.82 10.58
N VAL A 16 -3.42 6.06 10.61
CA VAL A 16 -3.68 7.06 11.66
C VAL A 16 -4.32 8.32 11.08
N LEU A 17 -3.66 9.01 10.16
CA LEU A 17 -4.23 10.20 9.50
C LEU A 17 -5.03 9.82 8.26
N PHE A 18 -4.53 8.82 7.52
CA PHE A 18 -5.10 8.38 6.25
C PHE A 18 -5.47 6.90 6.30
N TYR A 19 -6.58 6.56 5.66
CA TYR A 19 -6.95 5.18 5.36
C TYR A 19 -6.99 4.94 3.87
N GLU A 20 -6.73 3.69 3.50
CA GLU A 20 -6.83 3.23 2.12
C GLU A 20 -8.28 2.84 1.82
N LYS A 21 -8.91 3.44 0.80
CA LYS A 21 -10.31 3.14 0.45
C LYS A 21 -10.45 1.81 -0.28
N VAL A 22 -9.39 1.36 -0.95
CA VAL A 22 -9.38 0.21 -1.87
C VAL A 22 -8.14 -0.60 -1.60
N SER A 23 -8.29 -1.89 -1.32
CA SER A 23 -7.14 -2.75 -1.02
C SER A 23 -6.15 -2.80 -2.19
N PRO A 24 -4.85 -3.03 -1.94
CA PRO A 24 -3.86 -3.15 -3.01
C PRO A 24 -4.22 -4.23 -4.05
N GLN A 25 -4.79 -5.35 -3.61
CA GLN A 25 -5.25 -6.42 -4.51
C GLN A 25 -6.41 -5.99 -5.38
N ASP A 26 -7.37 -5.24 -4.84
CA ASP A 26 -8.50 -4.71 -5.63
C ASP A 26 -8.04 -3.70 -6.67
N LYS A 27 -7.02 -2.89 -6.37
CA LYS A 27 -6.41 -1.98 -7.35
C LYS A 27 -5.79 -2.76 -8.50
N LEU A 28 -4.99 -3.79 -8.21
CA LEU A 28 -4.40 -4.67 -9.21
C LEU A 28 -5.47 -5.35 -10.07
N LYS A 29 -6.49 -5.93 -9.42
CA LYS A 29 -7.62 -6.57 -10.10
C LYS A 29 -8.32 -5.60 -11.04
N LYS A 30 -8.58 -4.36 -10.60
CA LYS A 30 -9.20 -3.32 -11.44
C LYS A 30 -8.34 -2.97 -12.66
N ILE A 31 -7.03 -2.77 -12.46
CA ILE A 31 -6.11 -2.42 -13.55
C ILE A 31 -6.02 -3.55 -14.57
N LEU A 32 -5.81 -4.78 -14.13
CA LEU A 32 -5.68 -5.96 -15.01
C LEU A 32 -6.99 -6.25 -15.75
N ASN A 33 -8.14 -6.16 -15.07
CA ASN A 33 -9.45 -6.28 -15.73
C ASN A 33 -9.64 -5.21 -16.82
N SER A 34 -9.23 -3.97 -16.56
CA SER A 34 -9.35 -2.89 -17.55
C SER A 34 -8.48 -3.10 -18.80
N ARG A 35 -7.44 -3.94 -18.69
CA ARG A 35 -6.57 -4.36 -19.79
C ARG A 35 -7.08 -5.63 -20.51
N GLY A 36 -8.26 -6.14 -20.15
CA GLY A 36 -8.85 -7.32 -20.78
C GLY A 36 -8.23 -8.65 -20.34
N ILE A 37 -7.44 -8.67 -19.25
CA ILE A 37 -6.85 -9.91 -18.73
C ILE A 37 -7.96 -10.81 -18.16
N ASN A 38 -7.85 -12.10 -18.44
CA ASN A 38 -8.81 -13.10 -17.97
C ASN A 38 -8.88 -13.15 -16.43
N LYS A 39 -10.10 -13.21 -15.89
CA LYS A 39 -10.36 -13.19 -14.44
C LYS A 39 -9.66 -14.32 -13.69
N ASP A 40 -9.66 -15.55 -14.20
CA ASP A 40 -9.05 -16.70 -13.54
C ASP A 40 -7.51 -16.57 -13.52
N LEU A 41 -6.94 -15.93 -14.54
CA LEU A 41 -5.53 -15.61 -14.57
C LEU A 41 -5.16 -14.55 -13.53
N ILE A 42 -6.00 -13.52 -13.37
CA ILE A 42 -5.82 -12.50 -12.34
C ILE A 42 -5.89 -13.11 -10.94
N GLU A 43 -6.89 -13.94 -10.66
CA GLU A 43 -7.08 -14.53 -9.33
C GLU A 43 -5.89 -15.43 -8.95
N ARG A 44 -5.41 -16.26 -9.89
CA ARG A 44 -4.19 -17.05 -9.72
C ARG A 44 -2.95 -16.19 -9.48
N ALA A 45 -2.78 -15.10 -10.24
CA ALA A 45 -1.65 -14.19 -10.09
C ALA A 45 -1.62 -13.53 -8.70
N LEU A 46 -2.79 -13.07 -8.22
CA LEU A 46 -2.93 -12.47 -6.90
C LEU A 46 -2.71 -13.49 -5.77
N GLU A 47 -3.23 -14.70 -5.92
CA GLU A 47 -3.00 -15.78 -4.95
C GLU A 47 -1.51 -16.12 -4.85
N LYS A 48 -0.85 -16.34 -5.99
CA LYS A 48 0.58 -16.63 -6.03
C LYS A 48 1.40 -15.51 -5.41
N SER A 49 1.11 -14.25 -5.75
CA SER A 49 1.80 -13.10 -5.13
C SER A 49 1.64 -13.05 -3.60
N SER A 50 0.46 -13.44 -3.09
CA SER A 50 0.19 -13.50 -1.66
C SER A 50 0.95 -14.63 -0.99
N GLN A 51 1.08 -15.79 -1.65
CA GLN A 51 1.88 -16.91 -1.16
C GLN A 51 3.38 -16.55 -1.08
N GLU A 52 3.92 -15.85 -2.08
CA GLU A 52 5.31 -15.38 -2.09
C GLU A 52 5.58 -14.36 -0.96
N VAL A 53 4.67 -13.41 -0.76
CA VAL A 53 4.74 -12.45 0.36
C VAL A 53 4.70 -13.16 1.71
N ASN A 54 3.80 -14.13 1.88
CA ASN A 54 3.73 -14.92 3.12
C ASN A 54 5.01 -15.72 3.36
N THR A 55 5.62 -16.24 2.30
CA THR A 55 6.90 -16.96 2.38
C THR A 55 8.02 -16.03 2.82
N TYR A 56 8.09 -14.83 2.26
CA TYR A 56 9.04 -13.78 2.67
C TYR A 56 8.94 -13.46 4.16
N PHE A 57 7.71 -13.27 4.68
CA PHE A 57 7.51 -13.00 6.11
C PHE A 57 7.80 -14.20 7.01
N ARG A 58 7.45 -15.43 6.60
CA ARG A 58 7.76 -16.66 7.36
C ARG A 58 9.25 -16.90 7.53
N GLN A 59 10.08 -16.33 6.66
CA GLN A 59 11.54 -16.38 6.78
C GLN A 59 12.09 -15.39 7.82
N GLY A 60 11.23 -14.66 8.55
CA GLY A 60 11.64 -13.68 9.56
C GLY A 60 12.21 -12.39 8.96
N ILE A 61 11.94 -12.14 7.67
CA ILE A 61 12.40 -10.93 7.00
C ILE A 61 11.37 -9.83 7.23
N GLU A 62 11.58 -9.05 8.29
CA GLU A 62 10.82 -7.82 8.52
C GLU A 62 11.47 -6.66 7.77
N PRO A 63 10.70 -5.86 7.01
CA PRO A 63 11.23 -4.65 6.38
C PRO A 63 11.68 -3.65 7.44
N LYS A 64 12.96 -3.29 7.44
CA LYS A 64 13.53 -2.33 8.40
C LYS A 64 13.84 -0.98 7.77
N ASN A 65 13.85 -0.94 6.44
CA ASN A 65 14.14 0.25 5.68
C ASN A 65 13.43 0.22 4.33
N TRP A 66 13.49 1.34 3.63
CA TRP A 66 12.87 1.52 2.32
C TRP A 66 13.30 0.52 1.25
N ASN A 67 14.54 0.03 1.28
CA ASN A 67 14.99 -0.96 0.31
C ASN A 67 14.36 -2.33 0.54
N ASP A 68 14.07 -2.68 1.80
CA ASP A 68 13.36 -3.90 2.14
C ASP A 68 11.90 -3.82 1.69
N GLU A 69 11.24 -2.69 1.93
CA GLU A 69 9.87 -2.44 1.44
C GLU A 69 9.81 -2.50 -0.09
N LYS A 70 10.77 -1.85 -0.78
CA LYS A 70 10.89 -1.96 -2.25
C LYS A 70 11.04 -3.40 -2.72
N ARG A 71 11.79 -4.23 -1.99
CA ARG A 71 11.95 -5.65 -2.32
C ARG A 71 10.63 -6.40 -2.17
N LEU A 72 9.88 -6.14 -1.10
CA LEU A 72 8.55 -6.70 -0.89
C LEU A 72 7.60 -6.32 -2.02
N TRP A 73 7.58 -5.05 -2.42
CA TRP A 73 6.77 -4.59 -3.56
C TRP A 73 7.19 -5.29 -4.85
N LYS A 74 8.49 -5.40 -5.13
CA LYS A 74 8.98 -6.13 -6.31
C LYS A 74 8.51 -7.57 -6.35
N ILE A 75 8.47 -8.28 -5.21
CA ILE A 75 7.92 -9.66 -5.15
C ILE A 75 6.48 -9.67 -5.64
N VAL A 76 5.64 -8.75 -5.17
CA VAL A 76 4.23 -8.67 -5.57
C VAL A 76 4.10 -8.40 -7.06
N TYR A 77 4.67 -7.30 -7.55
CA TYR A 77 4.42 -6.86 -8.92
C TYR A 77 5.11 -7.74 -9.97
N ASN A 78 6.31 -8.26 -9.68
CA ASN A 78 6.97 -9.21 -10.58
C ASN A 78 6.20 -10.52 -10.66
N THR A 79 5.75 -11.06 -9.52
CA THR A 79 4.95 -12.30 -9.52
C THR A 79 3.68 -12.12 -10.32
N VAL A 80 2.96 -11.02 -10.12
CA VAL A 80 1.74 -10.74 -10.88
C VAL A 80 2.05 -10.57 -12.36
N ALA A 81 3.06 -9.77 -12.73
CA ALA A 81 3.44 -9.56 -14.12
C ALA A 81 3.83 -10.87 -14.84
N CYS A 82 4.66 -11.70 -14.20
CA CYS A 82 5.07 -12.99 -14.76
C CYS A 82 3.89 -13.95 -15.00
N GLU A 83 2.89 -13.95 -14.11
CA GLU A 83 1.72 -14.81 -14.28
C GLU A 83 0.78 -14.32 -15.39
N VAL A 84 0.63 -13.02 -15.57
CA VAL A 84 -0.33 -12.47 -16.55
C VAL A 84 0.27 -12.23 -17.94
N ASP A 85 1.56 -11.86 -18.02
CA ASP A 85 2.30 -11.62 -19.25
C ASP A 85 3.82 -11.63 -18.97
N SER A 86 4.42 -12.82 -19.03
CA SER A 86 5.86 -13.02 -18.83
C SER A 86 6.74 -12.42 -19.93
N THR A 87 6.14 -11.97 -21.04
CA THR A 87 6.87 -11.40 -22.18
C THR A 87 7.04 -9.89 -22.09
N ASN A 88 6.25 -9.22 -21.24
CA ASN A 88 6.30 -7.78 -21.06
C ASN A 88 7.22 -7.39 -19.89
N PRO A 89 8.45 -6.89 -20.15
CA PRO A 89 9.41 -6.57 -19.10
C PRO A 89 9.03 -5.34 -18.28
N TYR A 90 8.06 -4.53 -18.73
CA TYR A 90 7.68 -3.26 -18.09
C TYR A 90 6.42 -3.38 -17.22
N LEU A 91 5.68 -4.49 -17.33
CA LEU A 91 4.38 -4.61 -16.69
C LEU A 91 4.45 -4.48 -15.16
N ALA A 92 5.49 -5.04 -14.52
CA ALA A 92 5.64 -4.94 -13.07
C ALA A 92 5.78 -3.48 -12.59
N ASP A 93 6.62 -2.70 -13.27
CA ASP A 93 6.83 -1.28 -12.94
C ASP A 93 5.56 -0.45 -13.22
N GLU A 94 4.86 -0.72 -14.32
CA GLU A 94 3.57 -0.08 -14.61
C GLU A 94 2.53 -0.36 -13.51
N LEU A 95 2.40 -1.63 -13.09
CA LEU A 95 1.46 -2.01 -12.04
C LEU A 95 1.83 -1.36 -10.70
N PHE A 96 3.12 -1.27 -10.36
CA PHE A 96 3.60 -0.55 -9.17
C PHE A 96 3.16 0.92 -9.23
N MET A 97 3.48 1.61 -10.32
CA MET A 97 3.15 3.03 -10.48
C MET A 97 1.64 3.29 -10.43
N LEU A 98 0.82 2.44 -11.06
CA LEU A 98 -0.63 2.62 -11.12
C LEU A 98 -1.36 2.31 -9.80
N THR A 99 -0.76 1.50 -8.92
CA THR A 99 -1.39 1.08 -7.65
C THR A 99 -0.96 1.93 -6.45
N GLN A 100 0.20 2.58 -6.51
CA GLN A 100 0.75 3.41 -5.44
C GLN A 100 0.30 4.88 -5.50
N PHE A 101 -0.72 5.20 -6.30
CA PHE A 101 -1.27 6.56 -6.35
C PHE A 101 -1.94 7.00 -5.04
N SER A 102 -1.61 8.20 -4.58
CA SER A 102 -2.17 8.81 -3.37
C SER A 102 -3.69 9.00 -3.42
N SER A 103 -4.30 9.00 -4.61
CA SER A 103 -5.75 9.10 -4.81
C SER A 103 -6.56 7.96 -4.16
N TYR A 104 -5.89 6.85 -3.80
CA TYR A 104 -6.53 5.74 -3.08
C TYR A 104 -6.58 5.95 -1.56
N TYR A 105 -5.88 6.96 -1.04
CA TYR A 105 -5.89 7.32 0.36
C TYR A 105 -6.88 8.45 0.62
N LYS A 106 -7.55 8.36 1.76
CA LYS A 106 -8.45 9.39 2.26
C LYS A 106 -8.08 9.74 3.69
N LEU A 107 -8.15 11.02 4.01
CA LEU A 107 -8.06 11.47 5.39
C LEU A 107 -9.27 10.93 6.16
N TYR A 108 -9.07 10.45 7.39
CA TYR A 108 -10.22 10.18 8.27
C TYR A 108 -11.01 11.48 8.49
N PRO A 109 -12.36 11.43 8.48
CA PRO A 109 -13.20 12.62 8.56
C PRO A 109 -12.88 13.55 9.75
N GLU A 110 -12.55 12.96 10.89
CA GLU A 110 -12.28 13.62 12.16
C GLU A 110 -10.89 14.27 12.25
N VAL A 111 -9.93 13.87 11.43
CA VAL A 111 -8.52 14.25 11.58
C VAL A 111 -8.33 15.75 11.55
N LYS A 112 -9.03 16.47 10.66
CA LYS A 112 -8.91 17.94 10.60
C LYS A 112 -9.34 18.60 11.92
N SER A 113 -10.43 18.13 12.50
CA SER A 113 -10.95 18.68 13.76
C SER A 113 -10.02 18.36 14.92
N ILE A 114 -9.49 17.13 14.98
CA ILE A 114 -8.57 16.69 16.03
C ILE A 114 -7.24 17.46 15.94
N LEU A 115 -6.62 17.54 14.76
CA LEU A 115 -5.36 18.26 14.58
C LEU A 115 -5.51 19.75 14.92
N LYS A 116 -6.64 20.36 14.56
CA LYS A 116 -6.93 21.74 14.96
C LYS A 116 -7.03 21.89 16.47
N ASN A 117 -7.80 21.03 17.13
CA ASN A 117 -7.94 21.06 18.59
C ASN A 117 -6.59 20.87 19.30
N LEU A 118 -5.76 19.95 18.81
CA LEU A 118 -4.43 19.72 19.39
C LEU A 118 -3.52 20.92 19.19
N ALA A 119 -3.49 21.52 18.00
CA ALA A 119 -2.71 22.72 17.72
C ALA A 119 -3.13 23.91 18.62
N ASP A 120 -4.43 24.03 18.93
CA ASP A 120 -4.95 25.10 19.78
C ASP A 120 -4.59 24.88 21.29
N ASN A 121 -4.34 23.62 21.71
CA ASN A 121 -4.16 23.24 23.13
C ASN A 121 -2.73 22.82 23.52
N TYR A 122 -1.91 22.41 22.57
CA TYR A 122 -0.54 21.94 22.74
C TYR A 122 0.36 22.82 21.86
N THR A 123 1.22 23.63 22.49
CA THR A 123 2.16 24.54 21.82
C THR A 123 3.54 24.38 22.43
#